data_AF-A0A252F558-F1
#
_entry.id   AF-A0A252F558-F1
#
_cell.length_a   1.000
_cell.length_b   1.000
_cell.length_c   1.000
_cell.angle_alpha   90.00
_cell.angle_beta   90.00
_cell.angle_gamma   90.00
#
_symmetry.space_group_name_H-M   'P 1'
#
loop_
_entity.id
_entity.type
_entity.pdbx_description
1 polymer ?
#
loop_
_entity_poly.entity_id
_entity_poly.type
_entity_poly.pdbx_seq_one_letter_code
_entity_poly.pdbx_strand_id
1 'polypeptide(L)'
;MKIEVSRFSSSWNVLLPIIYFMYYNPDYKDNTVGIKAYLVRAVLFTYFQSGTTSKLQQMKSNINEYDYEITVDMLDQMNDLRVTDSKIEDILNAEMGSRVAGEALYYLSLDWINKNFKYEQDHLHPADRFDGSKPITVSMEDWRRWRGNRNRLANLQLLEGRSNGSKNDMPLIDYYNDMNDDQKKIFCEQALIPDGVSLELDKFDEFYEKRKAILTSKLRALLG
;
A
#
# COMPACT_ATOMS: atom_id res chain seq x y z
N MET A 1 14.13 -1.33 -10.27
CA MET A 1 12.84 -1.55 -9.57
C MET A 1 12.77 -3.01 -9.14
N LYS A 2 12.37 -3.31 -7.89
CA LYS A 2 12.17 -4.69 -7.38
C LYS A 2 10.71 -5.17 -7.59
N ILE A 3 10.09 -4.82 -8.71
CA ILE A 3 8.69 -5.15 -9.00
C ILE A 3 8.67 -6.30 -10.00
N GLU A 4 7.94 -7.36 -9.68
CA GLU A 4 7.85 -8.52 -10.57
C GLU A 4 6.85 -8.30 -11.70
N VAL A 5 7.31 -8.46 -12.96
CA VAL A 5 6.48 -8.28 -14.16
C VAL A 5 5.30 -9.27 -14.20
N SER A 6 5.48 -10.47 -13.64
CA SER A 6 4.45 -11.52 -13.54
C SER A 6 3.17 -11.04 -12.83
N ARG A 7 3.26 -10.05 -11.93
CA ARG A 7 2.11 -9.45 -11.24
C ARG A 7 1.14 -8.74 -12.19
N PHE A 8 1.61 -8.33 -13.36
CA PHE A 8 0.79 -7.67 -14.38
C PHE A 8 0.20 -8.64 -15.40
N SER A 9 0.30 -9.95 -15.18
CA SER A 9 -0.25 -10.98 -16.08
C SER A 9 -1.75 -10.78 -16.38
N SER A 10 -2.52 -10.30 -15.40
CA SER A 10 -3.95 -9.97 -15.55
C SER A 10 -4.23 -8.48 -15.79
N SER A 11 -3.21 -7.63 -15.81
CA SER A 11 -3.29 -6.16 -15.95
C SER A 11 -2.22 -5.61 -16.90
N TRP A 12 -1.97 -6.32 -18.00
CA TRP A 12 -0.95 -6.02 -18.99
C TRP A 12 -1.09 -4.62 -19.64
N ASN A 13 -2.30 -4.07 -19.64
CA ASN A 13 -2.59 -2.72 -20.10
C ASN A 13 -1.84 -1.63 -19.32
N VAL A 14 -1.50 -1.87 -18.05
CA VAL A 14 -0.62 -0.99 -17.25
C VAL A 14 0.78 -0.91 -17.86
N LEU A 15 1.25 -1.96 -18.53
CA LEU A 15 2.60 -2.00 -19.11
C LEU A 15 2.67 -1.34 -20.49
N LEU A 16 1.55 -1.17 -21.18
CA LEU A 16 1.53 -0.68 -22.56
C LEU A 16 2.16 0.71 -22.73
N PRO A 17 1.84 1.72 -21.90
CA PRO A 17 2.50 3.03 -22.03
C PRO A 17 4.00 2.98 -21.77
N ILE A 18 4.46 2.11 -20.85
CA ILE A 18 5.89 1.91 -20.58
C ILE A 18 6.58 1.28 -21.78
N ILE A 19 5.97 0.25 -22.40
CA ILE A 19 6.51 -0.40 -23.61
C ILE A 19 6.59 0.60 -24.77
N TYR A 20 5.54 1.40 -24.96
CA TYR A 20 5.52 2.45 -25.99
C TYR A 20 6.64 3.47 -25.74
N PHE A 21 6.75 3.98 -24.52
CA PHE A 21 7.79 4.90 -24.10
C PHE A 21 9.21 4.33 -24.35
N MET A 22 9.49 3.09 -23.90
CA MET A 22 10.79 2.43 -24.09
C MET A 22 11.15 2.21 -25.56
N TYR A 23 10.16 2.05 -26.44
CA TYR A 23 10.39 1.86 -27.86
C TYR A 23 10.85 3.15 -28.55
N TYR A 24 10.30 4.31 -28.14
CA TYR A 24 10.60 5.61 -28.76
C TYR A 24 11.69 6.40 -28.04
N ASN A 25 12.02 6.07 -26.79
CA ASN A 25 13.09 6.70 -26.03
C ASN A 25 14.23 5.70 -25.74
N PRO A 26 15.37 5.75 -26.45
CA PRO A 26 16.50 4.85 -26.21
C PRO A 26 17.15 5.07 -24.84
N ASP A 27 17.03 6.27 -24.28
CA ASP A 27 17.58 6.70 -22.99
C ASP A 27 16.55 6.56 -21.85
N TYR A 28 15.58 5.67 -22.02
CA TYR A 28 14.47 5.46 -21.09
C TYR A 28 14.88 5.21 -19.63
N LYS A 29 16.14 4.81 -19.39
CA LYS A 29 16.70 4.56 -18.05
C LYS A 29 16.83 5.84 -17.22
N ASP A 30 16.92 6.99 -17.86
CA ASP A 30 17.02 8.28 -17.17
C ASP A 30 15.67 8.71 -16.56
N ASN A 31 14.57 8.09 -17.01
CA ASN A 31 13.20 8.37 -16.61
C ASN A 31 12.62 7.37 -15.59
N THR A 32 13.47 6.59 -14.92
CA THR A 32 13.04 5.51 -14.01
C THR A 32 12.14 5.98 -12.85
N VAL A 33 12.29 7.24 -12.41
CA VAL A 33 11.44 7.83 -11.37
C VAL A 33 10.00 7.97 -11.87
N GLY A 34 9.79 8.55 -13.05
CA GLY A 34 8.45 8.73 -13.60
C GLY A 34 7.81 7.42 -14.06
N ILE A 35 8.58 6.46 -14.57
CA ILE A 35 8.08 5.09 -14.84
C ILE A 35 7.55 4.44 -13.56
N LYS A 36 8.31 4.54 -12.45
CA LYS A 36 7.90 4.00 -11.15
C LYS A 36 6.64 4.69 -10.65
N ALA A 37 6.61 6.03 -10.69
CA ALA A 37 5.45 6.82 -10.28
C ALA A 37 4.20 6.44 -11.09
N TYR A 38 4.31 6.38 -12.41
CA TYR A 38 3.24 5.97 -13.32
C TYR A 38 2.71 4.58 -12.96
N LEU A 39 3.59 3.59 -12.81
CA LEU A 39 3.20 2.22 -12.56
C LEU A 39 2.46 2.09 -11.22
N VAL A 40 2.95 2.74 -10.15
CA VAL A 40 2.30 2.73 -8.84
C VAL A 40 0.96 3.48 -8.90
N ARG A 41 0.92 4.69 -9.48
CA ARG A 41 -0.31 5.49 -9.65
C ARG A 41 -1.36 4.73 -10.46
N ALA A 42 -0.99 4.11 -11.59
CA ALA A 42 -1.91 3.39 -12.46
C ALA A 42 -2.56 2.17 -11.76
N VAL A 43 -1.81 1.48 -10.90
CA VAL A 43 -2.32 0.33 -10.14
C VAL A 43 -3.20 0.79 -8.97
N LEU A 44 -2.69 1.71 -8.13
CA LEU A 44 -3.37 2.12 -6.89
C LEU A 44 -4.57 3.02 -7.16
N PHE A 45 -4.54 3.87 -8.19
CA PHE A 45 -5.69 4.68 -8.61
C PHE A 45 -6.61 3.95 -9.59
N THR A 46 -6.40 2.64 -9.76
CA THR A 46 -7.20 1.77 -10.63
C THR A 46 -7.41 2.35 -12.03
N TYR A 47 -6.36 3.00 -12.59
CA TYR A 47 -6.47 3.86 -13.77
C TYR A 47 -7.17 3.15 -14.94
N PHE A 48 -6.88 1.89 -15.21
CA PHE A 48 -7.53 1.16 -16.30
C PHE A 48 -8.73 0.29 -15.90
N GLN A 49 -9.43 0.62 -14.80
CA GLN A 49 -10.67 -0.07 -14.42
C GLN A 49 -11.79 0.15 -15.46
N SER A 50 -11.77 1.28 -16.16
CA SER A 50 -12.73 1.63 -17.22
C SER A 50 -12.06 2.51 -18.28
N GLY A 51 -12.62 2.50 -19.50
CA GLY A 51 -12.16 3.39 -20.58
C GLY A 51 -10.74 3.09 -21.08
N THR A 52 -10.32 1.82 -21.11
CA THR A 52 -8.94 1.43 -21.42
C THR A 52 -8.43 2.04 -22.73
N THR A 53 -9.22 1.98 -23.81
CA THR A 53 -8.80 2.51 -25.12
C THR A 53 -8.55 4.02 -25.08
N SER A 54 -9.47 4.80 -24.48
CA SER A 54 -9.30 6.26 -24.41
C SER A 54 -8.13 6.65 -23.51
N LYS A 55 -7.93 5.95 -22.38
CA LYS A 55 -6.80 6.16 -21.49
C LYS A 55 -5.45 5.81 -22.13
N LEU A 56 -5.38 4.74 -22.93
CA LEU A 56 -4.18 4.42 -23.69
C LEU A 56 -3.87 5.48 -24.75
N GLN A 57 -4.90 6.01 -25.44
CA GLN A 57 -4.71 7.11 -26.38
C GLN A 57 -4.24 8.38 -25.66
N GLN A 58 -4.83 8.71 -24.50
CA GLN A 58 -4.40 9.85 -23.69
C GLN A 58 -2.94 9.71 -23.25
N MET A 59 -2.54 8.54 -22.74
CA MET A 59 -1.15 8.25 -22.37
C MET A 59 -0.21 8.41 -23.56
N LYS A 60 -0.59 7.89 -24.73
CA LYS A 60 0.21 8.02 -25.95
C LYS A 60 0.41 9.49 -26.35
N SER A 61 -0.66 10.28 -26.35
CA SER A 61 -0.58 11.72 -26.67
C SER A 61 0.31 12.47 -25.69
N ASN A 62 0.13 12.25 -24.38
CA ASN A 62 0.96 12.90 -23.37
C ASN A 62 2.43 12.51 -23.49
N ILE A 63 2.75 11.22 -23.69
CA ILE A 63 4.14 10.78 -23.90
C ILE A 63 4.75 11.48 -25.12
N ASN A 64 4.01 11.62 -26.22
CA ASN A 64 4.51 12.32 -27.41
C ASN A 64 4.73 13.83 -27.17
N GLU A 65 3.87 14.47 -26.37
CA GLU A 65 3.98 15.89 -26.03
C GLU A 65 5.10 16.19 -25.03
N TYR A 66 5.51 15.19 -24.24
CA TYR A 66 6.60 15.26 -23.27
C TYR A 66 7.86 14.58 -23.80
N ASP A 67 8.21 14.81 -25.07
CA ASP A 67 9.46 14.35 -25.70
C ASP A 67 9.73 12.84 -25.56
N TYR A 68 8.66 12.04 -25.61
CA TYR A 68 8.72 10.59 -25.37
C TYR A 68 9.25 10.24 -23.98
N GLU A 69 8.80 10.98 -22.96
CA GLU A 69 9.12 10.74 -21.56
C GLU A 69 7.86 10.48 -20.72
N ILE A 70 8.02 9.71 -19.64
CA ILE A 70 7.03 9.61 -18.58
C ILE A 70 7.67 10.26 -17.35
N THR A 71 7.24 11.48 -17.04
CA THR A 71 7.72 12.25 -15.88
C THR A 71 6.63 12.42 -14.83
N VAL A 72 7.01 12.77 -13.60
CA VAL A 72 6.03 13.07 -12.53
C VAL A 72 5.16 14.27 -12.91
N ASP A 73 5.76 15.31 -13.50
CA ASP A 73 5.05 16.51 -13.95
C ASP A 73 3.97 16.18 -14.99
N MET A 74 4.28 15.31 -15.96
CA MET A 74 3.31 14.82 -16.95
C MET A 74 2.11 14.14 -16.25
N LEU A 75 2.39 13.27 -15.28
CA LEU A 75 1.35 12.53 -14.56
C LEU A 75 0.49 13.45 -13.68
N ASP A 76 1.05 14.54 -13.17
CA ASP A 76 0.33 15.54 -12.38
C ASP A 76 -0.61 16.42 -13.21
N GLN A 77 -0.37 16.56 -14.52
CA GLN A 77 -1.34 17.19 -15.44
C GLN A 77 -2.54 16.29 -15.76
N MET A 78 -2.47 14.99 -15.43
CA MET A 78 -3.54 14.04 -15.71
C MET A 78 -4.42 13.83 -14.49
N ASN A 79 -5.66 14.31 -14.50
CA ASN A 79 -6.59 14.19 -13.34
C ASN A 79 -6.66 12.77 -12.73
N ASP A 80 -6.69 11.74 -13.57
CA ASP A 80 -6.78 10.34 -13.14
C ASP A 80 -5.47 9.81 -12.51
N LEU A 81 -4.31 10.38 -12.83
CA LEU A 81 -3.00 9.97 -12.32
C LEU A 81 -2.36 10.99 -11.37
N ARG A 82 -2.92 12.19 -11.25
CA ARG A 82 -2.49 13.22 -10.31
C ARG A 82 -2.68 12.76 -8.87
N VAL A 83 -1.67 13.00 -8.04
CA VAL A 83 -1.72 12.71 -6.61
C VAL A 83 -2.48 13.81 -5.88
N THR A 84 -3.48 13.43 -5.08
CA THR A 84 -4.24 14.34 -4.23
C THR A 84 -4.45 13.70 -2.86
N ASP A 85 -4.75 14.52 -1.85
CA ASP A 85 -5.06 14.02 -0.50
C ASP A 85 -6.22 13.03 -0.52
N SER A 86 -7.25 13.28 -1.33
CA SER A 86 -8.38 12.36 -1.48
C SER A 86 -7.93 10.99 -1.98
N LYS A 87 -7.06 10.92 -2.99
CA LYS A 87 -6.60 9.61 -3.51
C LYS A 87 -5.72 8.87 -2.52
N ILE A 88 -4.92 9.57 -1.72
CA ILE A 88 -4.13 8.94 -0.66
C ILE A 88 -5.07 8.40 0.41
N GLU A 89 -6.08 9.17 0.80
CA GLU A 89 -7.10 8.75 1.76
C GLU A 89 -7.93 7.55 1.25
N ASP A 90 -8.24 7.50 -0.04
CA ASP A 90 -8.89 6.34 -0.68
C ASP A 90 -8.03 5.07 -0.57
N ILE A 91 -6.72 5.18 -0.75
CA ILE A 91 -5.78 4.06 -0.58
C ILE A 91 -5.71 3.63 0.90
N LEU A 92 -5.61 4.59 1.83
CA LEU A 92 -5.56 4.31 3.27
C LEU A 92 -6.84 3.64 3.78
N ASN A 93 -7.98 4.00 3.20
CA ASN A 93 -9.29 3.43 3.51
C ASN A 93 -9.61 2.16 2.73
N ALA A 94 -8.73 1.71 1.83
CA ALA A 94 -8.89 0.44 1.15
C ALA A 94 -8.96 -0.70 2.19
N GLU A 95 -9.99 -1.53 2.06
CA GLU A 95 -10.25 -2.60 3.01
C GLU A 95 -9.52 -3.89 2.63
N MET A 96 -9.26 -4.72 3.64
CA MET A 96 -8.68 -6.05 3.48
C MET A 96 -9.41 -6.85 2.39
N GLY A 97 -8.64 -7.57 1.58
CA GLY A 97 -9.17 -8.36 0.46
C GLY A 97 -9.44 -7.57 -0.81
N SER A 98 -9.46 -6.23 -0.75
CA SER A 98 -9.45 -5.41 -1.96
C SER A 98 -8.10 -5.51 -2.68
N ARG A 99 -8.12 -5.36 -4.01
CA ARG A 99 -6.89 -5.29 -4.82
C ARG A 99 -6.00 -4.12 -4.38
N VAL A 100 -6.59 -2.97 -4.09
CA VAL A 100 -5.85 -1.75 -3.72
C VAL A 100 -5.11 -1.95 -2.40
N ALA A 101 -5.74 -2.53 -1.37
CA ALA A 101 -5.07 -2.81 -0.11
C ALA A 101 -3.86 -3.74 -0.30
N GLY A 102 -4.04 -4.84 -1.05
CA GLY A 102 -2.96 -5.79 -1.32
C GLY A 102 -1.79 -5.19 -2.10
N GLU A 103 -2.08 -4.42 -3.14
CA GLU A 103 -1.04 -3.74 -3.93
C GLU A 103 -0.35 -2.62 -3.15
N ALA A 104 -1.09 -1.84 -2.34
CA ALA A 104 -0.52 -0.80 -1.49
C ALA A 104 0.49 -1.40 -0.50
N LEU A 105 0.12 -2.46 0.21
CA LEU A 105 1.03 -3.15 1.12
C LEU A 105 2.25 -3.73 0.37
N TYR A 106 2.04 -4.32 -0.82
CA TYR A 106 3.16 -4.83 -1.64
C TYR A 106 4.17 -3.73 -1.99
N TYR A 107 3.70 -2.58 -2.49
CA TYR A 107 4.58 -1.46 -2.85
C TYR A 107 5.31 -0.87 -1.63
N LEU A 108 4.64 -0.83 -0.47
CA LEU A 108 5.24 -0.40 0.81
C LEU A 108 6.29 -1.40 1.34
N SER A 109 6.22 -2.67 0.95
CA SER A 109 7.10 -3.75 1.40
C SER A 109 8.27 -4.08 0.46
N LEU A 110 8.41 -3.38 -0.67
CA LEU A 110 9.39 -3.73 -1.72
C LEU A 110 10.85 -3.83 -1.26
N ASP A 111 11.21 -3.13 -0.17
CA ASP A 111 12.59 -3.10 0.31
C ASP A 111 13.01 -4.42 0.97
N TRP A 112 12.06 -5.13 1.59
CA TRP A 112 12.31 -6.32 2.40
C TRP A 112 11.61 -7.59 1.92
N ILE A 113 10.60 -7.49 1.04
CA ILE A 113 9.86 -8.66 0.56
C ILE A 113 10.77 -9.64 -0.20
N ASN A 114 10.61 -10.93 0.07
CA ASN A 114 11.36 -11.99 -0.59
C ASN A 114 10.46 -12.79 -1.53
N LYS A 115 10.79 -12.79 -2.83
CA LYS A 115 10.03 -13.50 -3.88
C LYS A 115 9.86 -15.01 -3.67
N ASN A 116 10.71 -15.63 -2.84
CA ASN A 116 10.62 -17.05 -2.55
C ASN A 116 9.55 -17.38 -1.49
N PHE A 117 8.97 -16.37 -0.84
CA PHE A 117 7.93 -16.53 0.16
C PHE A 117 6.57 -16.08 -0.34
N LYS A 118 5.53 -16.69 0.21
CA LYS A 118 4.14 -16.28 -0.01
C LYS A 118 3.72 -15.39 1.14
N TYR A 119 3.28 -14.19 0.80
CA TYR A 119 2.77 -13.21 1.75
C TYR A 119 1.25 -13.08 1.59
N GLU A 120 0.58 -12.89 2.71
CA GLU A 120 -0.86 -12.69 2.80
C GLU A 120 -1.14 -11.36 3.53
N GLN A 121 -2.32 -10.79 3.27
CA GLN A 121 -2.80 -9.67 4.08
C GLN A 121 -3.17 -10.21 5.46
N ASP A 122 -2.72 -9.52 6.51
CA ASP A 122 -3.05 -9.83 7.90
C ASP A 122 -3.38 -8.55 8.66
N HIS A 123 -4.19 -8.67 9.71
CA HIS A 123 -4.48 -7.57 10.63
C HIS A 123 -3.44 -7.49 11.74
N LEU A 124 -2.85 -6.32 11.97
CA LEU A 124 -1.95 -6.10 13.11
C LEU A 124 -2.69 -6.36 14.43
N HIS A 125 -3.79 -5.65 14.67
CA HIS A 125 -4.77 -6.01 15.71
C HIS A 125 -5.86 -6.91 15.08
N PRO A 126 -6.02 -8.18 15.51
CA PRO A 126 -6.95 -9.11 14.88
C PRO A 126 -8.39 -8.58 14.83
N ALA A 127 -9.07 -8.74 13.68
CA ALA A 127 -10.42 -8.21 13.48
C ALA A 127 -11.44 -8.73 14.51
N ASP A 128 -11.35 -10.00 14.90
CA ASP A 128 -12.26 -10.66 15.84
C ASP A 128 -12.23 -10.00 17.24
N ARG A 129 -11.11 -9.37 17.60
CA ARG A 129 -10.99 -8.64 18.87
C ARG A 129 -11.89 -7.40 18.90
N PHE A 130 -12.29 -6.88 17.75
CA PHE A 130 -13.24 -5.76 17.64
C PHE A 130 -14.71 -6.19 17.70
N ASP A 131 -14.98 -7.49 17.63
CA ASP A 131 -16.33 -8.05 17.71
C ASP A 131 -16.73 -8.42 19.16
N GLY A 132 -15.75 -8.44 20.06
CA GLY A 132 -15.95 -8.67 21.49
C GLY A 132 -16.40 -7.43 22.29
N SER A 133 -16.19 -7.50 23.60
CA SER A 133 -16.48 -6.39 24.52
C SER A 133 -15.47 -5.27 24.32
N LYS A 134 -15.95 -4.03 24.31
CA LYS A 134 -15.07 -2.86 24.28
C LYS A 134 -14.14 -2.85 25.51
N PRO A 135 -12.91 -2.32 25.42
CA PRO A 135 -12.11 -2.02 26.58
C PRO A 135 -12.85 -1.06 27.54
N ILE A 136 -12.59 -1.19 28.85
CA ILE A 136 -13.26 -0.39 29.89
C ILE A 136 -12.99 1.11 29.66
N THR A 137 -11.76 1.44 29.29
CA THR A 137 -11.23 2.79 29.08
C THR A 137 -11.74 3.48 27.82
N VAL A 138 -12.41 2.76 26.92
CA VAL A 138 -12.80 3.26 25.58
C VAL A 138 -14.30 3.57 25.55
N SER A 139 -14.71 4.69 24.96
CA SER A 139 -16.14 5.01 24.83
C SER A 139 -16.82 4.09 23.81
N MET A 140 -18.15 3.93 23.88
CA MET A 140 -18.86 3.13 22.86
C MET A 140 -18.80 3.77 21.47
N GLU A 141 -18.70 5.10 21.41
CA GLU A 141 -18.55 5.86 20.16
C GLU A 141 -17.19 5.56 19.51
N ASP A 142 -16.10 5.68 20.27
CA ASP A 142 -14.76 5.36 19.79
C ASP A 142 -14.67 3.89 19.39
N TRP A 143 -15.28 2.98 20.16
CA TRP A 143 -15.28 1.56 19.82
C TRP A 143 -15.95 1.28 18.46
N ARG A 144 -17.06 1.96 18.15
CA ARG A 144 -17.70 1.87 16.83
C ARG A 144 -16.79 2.38 15.73
N ARG A 145 -16.10 3.50 15.95
CA ARG A 145 -15.10 4.05 15.00
C ARG A 145 -13.97 3.06 14.76
N TRP A 146 -13.39 2.49 15.83
CA TRP A 146 -12.29 1.54 15.76
C TRP A 146 -12.68 0.28 15.00
N ARG A 147 -13.88 -0.26 15.27
CA ARG A 147 -14.43 -1.40 14.53
C ARG A 147 -14.57 -1.07 13.04
N GLY A 148 -15.01 0.13 12.68
CA GLY A 148 -15.05 0.60 11.28
C GLY A 148 -13.68 0.73 10.62
N ASN A 149 -12.62 0.94 11.41
CA ASN A 149 -11.25 1.10 10.93
C ASN A 149 -10.45 -0.22 10.89
N ARG A 150 -10.93 -1.29 11.53
CA ARG A 150 -10.20 -2.55 11.71
C ARG A 150 -9.70 -3.17 10.40
N ASN A 151 -10.44 -3.02 9.30
CA ASN A 151 -10.10 -3.61 8.01
C ASN A 151 -9.27 -2.69 7.10
N ARG A 152 -8.96 -1.46 7.54
CA ARG A 152 -8.28 -0.45 6.72
C ARG A 152 -6.78 -0.57 6.82
N LEU A 153 -6.07 -0.01 5.83
CA LEU A 153 -4.63 -0.18 5.62
C LEU A 153 -3.76 0.08 6.87
N ALA A 154 -4.14 1.04 7.71
CA ALA A 154 -3.42 1.36 8.95
C ALA A 154 -3.48 0.25 10.01
N ASN A 155 -4.38 -0.73 9.90
CA ASN A 155 -4.37 -1.96 10.70
C ASN A 155 -3.94 -3.21 9.89
N LEU A 156 -3.51 -3.05 8.63
CA LEU A 156 -3.09 -4.18 7.80
C LEU A 156 -1.57 -4.24 7.61
N GLN A 157 -1.06 -5.45 7.40
CA GLN A 157 0.32 -5.75 7.04
C GLN A 157 0.38 -6.88 6.00
N LEU A 158 1.55 -7.05 5.36
CA LEU A 158 1.90 -8.30 4.71
C LEU A 158 2.64 -9.19 5.69
N LEU A 159 2.17 -10.42 5.84
CA LEU A 159 2.79 -11.42 6.70
C LEU A 159 3.06 -12.69 5.89
N GLU A 160 4.19 -13.35 6.14
CA GLU A 160 4.47 -14.64 5.51
C GLU A 160 3.41 -15.65 5.94
N GLY A 161 2.83 -16.40 4.99
CA GLY A 161 1.67 -17.27 5.26
C GLY A 161 1.92 -18.32 6.37
N ARG A 162 3.17 -18.77 6.56
CA ARG A 162 3.53 -19.64 7.68
C ARG A 162 3.39 -18.96 9.03
N SER A 163 3.84 -17.72 9.14
CA SER A 163 3.72 -16.90 10.36
C SER A 163 2.27 -16.47 10.62
N ASN A 164 1.49 -16.26 9.55
CA ASN A 164 0.06 -15.92 9.65
C ASN A 164 -0.75 -17.01 10.38
N GLY A 165 -0.50 -18.28 10.04
CA GLY A 165 -1.18 -19.41 10.70
C GLY A 165 -0.87 -19.54 12.20
N SER A 166 0.31 -19.09 12.66
CA SER A 166 0.69 -19.09 14.08
C SER A 166 0.13 -17.89 14.84
N LYS A 167 -0.04 -16.74 14.18
CA LYS A 167 -0.55 -15.51 14.80
C LYS A 167 -2.05 -15.58 15.07
N ASN A 168 -2.86 -15.98 14.07
CA ASN A 168 -4.32 -16.14 14.20
C ASN A 168 -4.99 -14.97 14.96
N ASP A 169 -5.69 -15.23 16.08
CA ASP A 169 -6.39 -14.24 16.90
C ASP A 169 -5.52 -13.65 18.03
N MET A 170 -4.22 -13.95 18.07
CA MET A 170 -3.29 -13.49 19.10
C MET A 170 -3.25 -11.94 19.15
N PRO A 171 -3.39 -11.32 20.33
CA PRO A 171 -3.21 -9.88 20.48
C PRO A 171 -1.84 -9.41 19.96
N LEU A 172 -1.80 -8.22 19.35
CA LEU A 172 -0.57 -7.68 18.75
C LEU A 172 0.57 -7.58 19.77
N ILE A 173 0.27 -7.18 21.01
CA ILE A 173 1.25 -7.11 22.09
C ILE A 173 1.83 -8.48 22.45
N ASP A 174 1.01 -9.53 22.48
CA ASP A 174 1.45 -10.89 22.79
C ASP A 174 2.32 -11.42 21.65
N TYR A 175 1.89 -11.21 20.40
CA TYR A 175 2.65 -11.56 19.21
C TYR A 175 4.03 -10.88 19.18
N TYR A 176 4.09 -9.61 19.56
CA TYR A 176 5.34 -8.87 19.71
C TYR A 176 6.21 -9.41 20.85
N ASN A 177 5.63 -9.78 21.98
CA ASN A 177 6.37 -10.24 23.16
C ASN A 177 6.96 -11.64 23.01
N ASP A 178 6.38 -12.50 22.16
CA ASP A 178 6.91 -13.82 21.80
C ASP A 178 8.20 -13.75 20.96
N MET A 179 8.58 -12.56 20.48
CA MET A 179 9.77 -12.31 19.69
C MET A 179 10.99 -11.94 20.55
N ASN A 180 12.18 -12.35 20.10
CA ASN A 180 13.44 -11.80 20.63
C ASN A 180 13.70 -10.36 20.13
N ASP A 181 14.70 -9.69 20.69
CA ASP A 181 14.95 -8.27 20.42
C ASP A 181 15.25 -7.96 18.94
N ASP A 182 15.98 -8.84 18.25
CA ASP A 182 16.26 -8.68 16.82
C ASP A 182 14.99 -8.84 15.97
N GLN A 183 14.18 -9.85 16.29
CA GLN A 183 12.89 -10.08 15.63
C GLN A 183 11.93 -8.92 15.83
N LYS A 184 11.85 -8.35 17.05
CA LYS A 184 11.04 -7.17 17.37
C LYS A 184 11.40 -5.98 16.50
N LYS A 185 12.71 -5.70 16.37
CA LYS A 185 13.20 -4.60 15.54
C LYS A 185 12.81 -4.80 14.07
N ILE A 186 13.06 -5.98 13.53
CA ILE A 186 12.72 -6.33 12.15
C ILE A 186 11.21 -6.21 11.92
N PHE A 187 10.39 -6.72 12.84
CA PHE A 187 8.94 -6.66 12.75
C PHE A 187 8.43 -5.21 12.74
N CYS A 188 8.87 -4.36 13.66
CA CYS A 188 8.47 -2.96 13.71
C CYS A 188 8.85 -2.20 12.43
N GLU A 189 10.07 -2.42 11.91
CA GLU A 189 10.53 -1.82 10.66
C GLU A 189 9.68 -2.28 9.46
N GLN A 190 9.43 -3.58 9.33
CA GLN A 190 8.68 -4.15 8.21
C GLN A 190 7.19 -3.80 8.23
N ALA A 191 6.57 -3.83 9.42
CA ALA A 191 5.16 -3.51 9.62
C ALA A 191 4.90 -2.00 9.72
N LEU A 192 5.94 -1.16 9.70
CA LEU A 192 5.87 0.30 9.83
C LEU A 192 5.20 0.71 11.16
N ILE A 193 5.55 0.03 12.26
CA ILE A 193 5.04 0.34 13.59
C ILE A 193 5.72 1.64 14.09
N PRO A 194 4.95 2.64 14.54
CA PRO A 194 5.52 3.87 15.08
C PRO A 194 6.30 3.64 16.38
N ASP A 195 7.43 4.33 16.54
CA ASP A 195 8.21 4.27 17.77
C ASP A 195 7.42 4.79 18.98
N GLY A 196 7.54 4.06 20.10
CA GLY A 196 6.95 4.45 21.39
C GLY A 196 5.42 4.41 21.45
N VAL A 197 4.74 3.80 20.47
CA VAL A 197 3.29 3.57 20.53
C VAL A 197 2.98 2.25 21.23
N SER A 198 1.87 2.21 21.96
CA SER A 198 1.40 0.97 22.59
C SER A 198 0.82 0.01 21.54
N LEU A 199 1.11 -1.28 21.71
CA LEU A 199 0.54 -2.37 20.91
C LEU A 199 -0.71 -2.99 21.56
N GLU A 200 -1.16 -2.42 22.68
CA GLU A 200 -2.39 -2.81 23.35
C GLU A 200 -3.62 -2.35 22.56
N LEU A 201 -4.65 -3.20 22.53
CA LEU A 201 -5.89 -2.88 21.81
C LEU A 201 -6.59 -1.65 22.39
N ASP A 202 -6.48 -1.38 23.69
CA ASP A 202 -7.08 -0.22 24.34
C ASP A 202 -6.40 1.12 23.99
N LYS A 203 -5.31 1.07 23.21
CA LYS A 203 -4.61 2.21 22.60
C LYS A 203 -4.70 2.22 21.07
N PHE A 204 -5.65 1.48 20.51
CA PHE A 204 -5.78 1.33 19.05
C PHE A 204 -5.90 2.65 18.28
N ASP A 205 -6.62 3.66 18.78
CA ASP A 205 -6.73 4.96 18.08
C ASP A 205 -5.36 5.62 17.90
N GLU A 206 -4.54 5.63 18.95
CA GLU A 206 -3.20 6.23 18.92
C GLU A 206 -2.29 5.46 17.96
N PHE A 207 -2.31 4.13 18.04
CA PHE A 207 -1.60 3.26 17.10
C PHE A 207 -2.01 3.53 15.65
N TYR A 208 -3.32 3.55 15.41
CA TYR A 208 -3.92 3.69 14.08
C TYR A 208 -3.55 5.03 13.45
N GLU A 209 -3.73 6.15 14.17
CA GLU A 209 -3.45 7.49 13.64
C GLU A 209 -1.95 7.71 13.42
N LYS A 210 -1.08 7.28 14.34
CA LYS A 210 0.38 7.40 14.15
C LYS A 210 0.85 6.55 12.96
N ARG A 211 0.36 5.32 12.82
CA ARG A 211 0.70 4.47 11.68
C ARG A 211 0.14 5.01 10.37
N LYS A 212 -1.09 5.55 10.37
CA LYS A 212 -1.70 6.21 9.20
C LYS A 212 -0.84 7.38 8.72
N ALA A 213 -0.26 8.18 9.62
CA ALA A 213 0.64 9.28 9.25
C ALA A 213 1.95 8.78 8.56
N ILE A 214 2.55 7.69 9.06
CA ILE A 214 3.72 7.05 8.43
C ILE A 214 3.37 6.53 7.04
N LEU A 215 2.25 5.80 6.92
CA LEU A 215 1.77 5.27 5.65
C LEU A 215 1.49 6.38 4.63
N THR A 216 0.86 7.48 5.05
CA THR A 216 0.62 8.66 4.23
C THR A 216 1.92 9.19 3.63
N SER A 217 2.96 9.36 4.47
CA SER A 217 4.26 9.87 4.05
C SER A 217 4.96 8.91 3.07
N LYS A 218 4.92 7.60 3.34
CA LYS A 218 5.48 6.56 2.47
C LYS A 218 4.74 6.47 1.12
N LEU A 219 3.41 6.55 1.13
CA LEU A 219 2.60 6.54 -0.08
C LEU A 219 2.90 7.77 -0.96
N ARG A 220 3.01 8.97 -0.38
CA ARG A 220 3.42 10.17 -1.13
C ARG A 220 4.77 9.97 -1.82
N ALA A 221 5.77 9.47 -1.10
CA ALA A 221 7.09 9.20 -1.67
C ALA A 221 7.07 8.11 -2.76
N LEU A 222 6.21 7.09 -2.63
CA LEU A 222 6.05 6.05 -3.64
C LEU A 222 5.37 6.55 -4.91
N LEU A 223 4.39 7.44 -4.76
CA LEU A 223 3.61 7.97 -5.86
C LEU A 223 4.38 9.01 -6.68
N GLY A 224 5.46 9.58 -6.12
CA GLY A 224 6.23 10.65 -6.76
C GLY A 224 5.55 11.98 -6.56
#